data_AF-A0A9N9DK31-F1
#
_entry.id   AF-A0A9N9DK31-F1
#
_cell.length_a   1.000
_cell.length_b   1.000
_cell.length_c   1.000
_cell.angle_alpha   90.00
_cell.angle_beta   90.00
_cell.angle_gamma   90.00
#
_symmetry.space_group_name_H-M   'P 1'
#
loop_
_entity.id
_entity.type
_entity.pdbx_description
1 polymer ?
#
loop_
_entity_poly.entity_id
_entity_poly.type
_entity_poly.pdbx_seq_one_letter_code
_entity_poly.pdbx_strand_id
1 'polypeptide(L)'
;MPSPSDIKIKYWDERLQCLLRLCKLTFPFIAPQKNTDIAKISKDFEEIFFCFVSKKSHNKRKISFNNPFYDILDTNHKINKAMEDCWKVYDVDVVHQKISQFLASYIYKLSSKAEQDGRNNPDIASIIYASSDNCQIQNCRMHHAIPTSLPQLLKLVRLQYKVVRRLDVLYHYGLLREEKSKEFLGSQKWWAEKLVKCHIIFQSPQKNCPEVTSLINDANNIWLFNESKSVGDFEVLLKSMFFIQRMMNKKAIGELHREMSKTKMISRPNDLPVGFEYYCGNFQVIPVGRHLSLFFSFLHNNKVISAIISSTAFIRYAIKNIKKVNLSSSDALDELTSLMEFTTSLIFAVGQEYCDICLPRAYLINYFEAFTAKPLIPGRYIYSEKNYLYTINNSLVQVQRLLNLLFGKEQVKVTIILRLIRLMILIGLNEPTVAQKILGLFNSYSKYNFSIKFKKYLEENNFKCLVTILHNDLREIRCDSLVIVRHQNVSTSKFACFEKYGIKYLTYSTIEEFRSFLRKFG
;
A
#
# COMPACT_ATOMS: atom_id res chain seq x y z
N MET A 1 -13.66 -22.86 -25.24
CA MET A 1 -13.93 -23.33 -23.87
C MET A 1 -13.19 -22.42 -22.89
N PRO A 2 -13.81 -21.96 -21.80
CA PRO A 2 -13.14 -21.11 -20.81
C PRO A 2 -12.00 -21.88 -20.13
N SER A 3 -10.92 -21.17 -19.77
CA SER A 3 -9.77 -21.79 -19.12
C SER A 3 -10.11 -22.21 -17.67
N PRO A 4 -9.40 -23.19 -17.08
CA PRO A 4 -9.59 -23.59 -15.69
C PRO A 4 -9.44 -22.44 -14.68
N SER A 5 -8.64 -21.42 -15.01
CA SER A 5 -8.52 -20.17 -14.24
C SER A 5 -9.77 -19.30 -14.31
N ASP A 6 -10.39 -19.18 -15.49
CA ASP A 6 -11.61 -18.38 -15.67
C ASP A 6 -12.79 -18.95 -14.87
N ILE A 7 -12.87 -20.28 -14.80
CA ILE A 7 -13.91 -21.00 -14.03
C ILE A 7 -13.73 -20.74 -12.52
N LYS A 8 -12.49 -20.75 -12.01
CA LYS A 8 -12.20 -20.44 -10.60
C LYS A 8 -12.52 -19.00 -10.25
N ILE A 9 -12.17 -18.03 -11.09
CA ILE A 9 -12.44 -16.60 -10.86
C ILE A 9 -13.95 -16.33 -10.79
N LYS A 10 -14.72 -16.92 -11.71
CA LYS A 10 -16.18 -16.76 -11.75
C LYS A 10 -16.83 -17.33 -10.49
N TYR A 11 -16.42 -18.52 -10.07
CA TYR A 11 -16.87 -19.13 -8.82
C TYR A 11 -16.61 -18.22 -7.61
N TRP A 12 -15.42 -17.62 -7.56
CA TRP A 12 -15.06 -16.69 -6.48
C TRP A 12 -15.88 -15.41 -6.47
N ASP A 13 -16.10 -14.81 -7.64
CA ASP A 13 -16.96 -13.64 -7.81
C ASP A 13 -18.38 -13.93 -7.29
N GLU A 14 -18.99 -15.02 -7.76
CA GLU A 14 -20.34 -15.45 -7.36
C GLU A 14 -20.44 -15.71 -5.86
N ARG A 15 -19.48 -16.45 -5.29
CA ARG A 15 -19.44 -16.74 -3.85
C ARG A 15 -19.43 -15.46 -3.01
N LEU A 16 -18.56 -14.51 -3.33
CA LEU A 16 -18.43 -13.25 -2.58
C LEU A 16 -19.67 -12.36 -2.74
N GLN A 17 -20.26 -12.32 -3.94
CA GLN A 17 -21.51 -11.60 -4.19
C GLN A 17 -22.68 -12.20 -3.41
N CYS A 18 -22.77 -13.53 -3.34
CA CYS A 18 -23.77 -14.22 -2.52
C CYS A 18 -23.63 -13.88 -1.03
N LEU A 19 -22.39 -13.81 -0.51
CA LEU A 19 -22.14 -13.38 0.87
C LEU A 19 -22.55 -11.92 1.11
N LEU A 20 -22.21 -11.02 0.18
CA LEU A 20 -22.65 -9.62 0.27
C LEU A 20 -24.18 -9.49 0.23
N ARG A 21 -24.85 -10.31 -0.59
CA ARG A 21 -26.31 -10.36 -0.67
C ARG A 21 -26.92 -10.91 0.62
N LEU A 22 -26.34 -11.95 1.21
CA LEU A 22 -26.76 -12.48 2.51
C LEU A 22 -26.69 -11.38 3.56
N CYS A 23 -25.55 -10.70 3.71
CA CYS A 23 -25.40 -9.57 4.64
C CYS A 23 -26.42 -8.46 4.38
N LYS A 24 -26.69 -8.13 3.10
CA LYS A 24 -27.67 -7.10 2.74
C LYS A 24 -29.10 -7.46 3.19
N LEU A 25 -29.46 -8.74 3.15
CA LEU A 25 -30.80 -9.22 3.54
C LEU A 25 -30.93 -9.39 5.05
N THR A 26 -29.88 -9.83 5.74
CA THR A 26 -29.93 -10.16 7.17
C THR A 26 -29.64 -8.98 8.08
N PHE A 27 -28.79 -8.03 7.68
CA PHE A 27 -28.42 -6.91 8.55
C PHE A 27 -29.57 -5.97 8.91
N PRO A 28 -30.57 -5.71 8.04
CA PRO A 28 -31.76 -4.97 8.45
C PRO A 28 -32.53 -5.62 9.62
N PHE A 29 -32.47 -6.94 9.76
CA PHE A 29 -33.05 -7.66 10.91
C PHE A 29 -32.14 -7.60 12.14
N ILE A 30 -30.83 -7.80 11.96
CA ILE A 30 -29.84 -7.82 13.04
C ILE A 30 -29.60 -6.41 13.65
N ALA A 31 -29.59 -5.39 12.79
CA ALA A 31 -29.21 -4.02 13.07
C ALA A 31 -30.14 -3.05 12.31
N PRO A 32 -31.42 -2.95 12.72
CA PRO A 32 -32.42 -2.16 12.01
C PRO A 32 -32.07 -0.67 12.00
N GLN A 33 -32.19 -0.03 10.83
CA GLN A 33 -32.04 1.42 10.67
C GLN A 33 -33.39 2.12 10.85
N LYS A 34 -33.37 3.43 11.17
CA LYS A 34 -34.57 4.24 11.49
C LYS A 34 -35.68 4.21 10.43
N ASN A 35 -35.38 3.90 9.17
CA ASN A 35 -36.33 3.92 8.05
C ASN A 35 -36.67 2.52 7.51
N THR A 36 -36.42 1.47 8.30
CA THR A 36 -36.64 0.08 7.86
C THR A 36 -38.02 -0.40 8.27
N ASP A 37 -38.74 -1.11 7.39
CA ASP A 37 -39.99 -1.80 7.74
C ASP A 37 -39.68 -3.05 8.58
N ILE A 38 -39.42 -2.82 9.86
CA ILE A 38 -39.02 -3.86 10.83
C ILE A 38 -40.11 -4.92 10.94
N ALA A 39 -41.39 -4.54 10.92
CA ALA A 39 -42.50 -5.47 11.05
C ALA A 39 -42.54 -6.49 9.91
N LYS A 40 -42.37 -6.03 8.67
CA LYS A 40 -42.29 -6.91 7.51
C LYS A 40 -41.05 -7.80 7.56
N ILE A 41 -39.89 -7.24 7.85
CA ILE A 41 -38.63 -7.99 7.89
C ILE A 41 -38.66 -9.05 8.98
N SER A 42 -39.15 -8.72 10.18
CA SER A 42 -39.30 -9.69 11.27
C SER A 42 -40.24 -10.82 10.88
N LYS A 43 -41.33 -10.53 10.17
CA LYS A 43 -42.25 -11.56 9.67
C LYS A 43 -41.58 -12.48 8.64
N ASP A 44 -40.82 -11.92 7.69
CA ASP A 44 -40.09 -12.69 6.68
C ASP A 44 -39.08 -13.65 7.35
N PHE A 45 -38.36 -13.18 8.37
CA PHE A 45 -37.42 -14.02 9.14
C PHE A 45 -38.14 -15.05 10.01
N GLU A 46 -39.25 -14.71 10.64
CA GLU A 46 -40.07 -15.68 11.37
C GLU A 46 -40.57 -16.81 10.46
N GLU A 47 -40.96 -16.49 9.22
CA GLU A 47 -41.38 -17.49 8.23
C GLU A 47 -40.22 -18.41 7.82
N ILE A 48 -39.05 -17.84 7.52
CA ILE A 48 -37.82 -18.61 7.19
C ILE A 48 -37.43 -19.58 8.32
N PHE A 49 -37.60 -19.15 9.57
CA PHE A 49 -37.26 -19.95 10.75
C PHE A 49 -38.44 -20.76 11.29
N PHE A 50 -39.58 -20.81 10.57
CA PHE A 50 -40.79 -21.54 10.97
C PHE A 50 -41.28 -21.20 12.39
N CYS A 51 -41.30 -19.90 12.72
CA CYS A 51 -41.82 -19.33 13.96
C CYS A 51 -43.23 -18.78 13.73
N PHE A 52 -44.23 -19.27 14.48
CA PHE A 52 -45.63 -18.88 14.26
C PHE A 52 -46.16 -18.02 15.41
N VAL A 53 -47.00 -17.03 15.10
CA VAL A 53 -47.66 -16.22 16.14
C VAL A 53 -48.57 -17.10 17.00
N SER A 54 -48.48 -16.98 18.32
CA SER A 54 -49.36 -17.72 19.22
C SER A 54 -50.78 -17.18 19.18
N LYS A 55 -51.79 -18.06 19.05
CA LYS A 55 -53.21 -17.71 19.13
C LYS A 55 -53.60 -16.93 20.41
N LYS A 56 -52.81 -17.04 21.48
CA LYS A 56 -53.08 -16.42 22.79
C LYS A 56 -52.44 -15.02 22.96
N SER A 57 -51.42 -14.66 22.17
CA SER A 57 -50.73 -13.36 22.31
C SER A 57 -49.86 -13.04 21.09
N HIS A 58 -49.95 -11.79 20.62
CA HIS A 58 -49.19 -11.26 19.50
C HIS A 58 -47.68 -11.12 19.79
N ASN A 59 -47.27 -11.09 21.07
CA ASN A 59 -45.87 -10.97 21.49
C ASN A 59 -45.21 -12.34 21.75
N LYS A 60 -45.91 -13.44 21.44
CA LYS A 60 -45.41 -14.79 21.65
C LYS A 60 -45.30 -15.55 20.33
N ARG A 61 -44.32 -16.43 20.25
CA ARG A 61 -44.07 -17.31 19.09
C ARG A 61 -44.10 -18.77 19.49
N LYS A 62 -44.76 -19.59 18.67
CA LYS A 62 -44.82 -21.05 18.76
C LYS A 62 -43.79 -21.66 17.83
N ILE A 63 -42.98 -22.56 18.37
CA ILE A 63 -41.93 -23.26 17.64
C ILE A 63 -42.09 -24.75 17.90
N SER A 64 -42.07 -25.55 16.83
CA SER A 64 -42.24 -27.00 16.93
C SER A 64 -40.98 -27.64 17.50
N PHE A 65 -41.13 -28.72 18.28
CA PHE A 65 -39.98 -29.53 18.71
C PHE A 65 -39.18 -30.13 17.54
N ASN A 66 -39.81 -30.29 16.38
CA ASN A 66 -39.15 -30.80 15.17
C ASN A 66 -38.40 -29.70 14.39
N ASN A 67 -38.50 -28.44 14.83
CA ASN A 67 -37.78 -27.34 14.20
C ASN A 67 -36.32 -27.36 14.65
N PRO A 68 -35.31 -27.42 13.75
CA PRO A 68 -33.89 -27.38 14.13
C PRO A 68 -33.49 -26.13 14.93
N PHE A 69 -34.26 -25.05 14.85
CA PHE A 69 -34.06 -23.84 15.63
C PHE A 69 -34.43 -24.01 17.12
N TYR A 70 -35.23 -25.02 17.45
CA TYR A 70 -35.61 -25.36 18.82
C TYR A 70 -34.39 -25.63 19.72
N ASP A 71 -33.43 -26.41 19.22
CA ASP A 71 -32.21 -26.78 19.97
C ASP A 71 -31.31 -25.57 20.27
N ILE A 72 -31.41 -24.51 19.46
CA ILE A 72 -30.67 -23.24 19.65
C ILE A 72 -31.32 -22.37 20.74
N LEU A 73 -32.63 -22.51 20.92
CA LEU A 73 -33.43 -21.78 21.92
C LEU A 73 -33.35 -22.43 23.31
N ASP A 74 -33.31 -23.76 23.39
CA ASP A 74 -33.45 -24.52 24.64
C ASP A 74 -32.12 -25.15 25.07
N THR A 75 -31.16 -24.36 25.55
CA THR A 75 -29.83 -24.84 25.97
C THR A 75 -29.80 -25.60 27.31
N ASN A 76 -30.94 -25.72 28.01
CA ASN A 76 -31.04 -26.41 29.31
C ASN A 76 -31.86 -27.70 29.16
N HIS A 77 -31.17 -28.82 28.90
CA HIS A 77 -31.79 -30.14 28.92
C HIS A 77 -32.32 -30.51 30.30
N LYS A 78 -33.64 -30.45 30.49
CA LYS A 78 -34.44 -31.43 31.25
C LYS A 78 -35.83 -31.52 30.62
N ILE A 79 -35.95 -32.37 29.59
CA ILE A 79 -37.25 -32.69 29.02
C ILE A 79 -37.91 -33.72 29.95
N ASN A 80 -38.82 -33.28 30.82
CA ASN A 80 -39.84 -34.18 31.33
C ASN A 80 -40.81 -34.42 30.17
N LYS A 81 -40.67 -35.58 29.52
CA LYS A 81 -41.56 -36.06 28.45
C LYS A 81 -42.96 -36.32 29.05
N ALA A 82 -43.77 -35.27 29.14
CA ALA A 82 -45.20 -35.36 29.33
C ALA A 82 -45.85 -34.04 28.91
N MET A 83 -45.93 -33.73 27.61
CA MET A 83 -46.79 -32.63 27.14
C MET A 83 -47.35 -32.94 25.75
N GLU A 84 -48.67 -32.91 25.66
CA GLU A 84 -49.52 -33.27 24.50
C GLU A 84 -49.49 -32.26 23.35
N ASP A 85 -48.76 -31.14 23.46
CA ASP A 85 -48.61 -30.15 22.41
C ASP A 85 -47.19 -30.14 21.85
N CYS A 86 -47.01 -30.47 20.56
CA CYS A 86 -45.70 -30.52 19.87
C CYS A 86 -45.02 -29.14 19.67
N TRP A 87 -45.40 -28.13 20.45
CA TRP A 87 -45.06 -26.72 20.28
C TRP A 87 -44.69 -26.08 21.61
N LYS A 88 -43.57 -25.34 21.64
CA LYS A 88 -43.17 -24.51 22.78
C LYS A 88 -43.36 -23.03 22.46
N VAL A 89 -43.76 -22.25 23.46
CA VAL A 89 -44.06 -20.82 23.33
C VAL A 89 -42.91 -20.01 23.92
N TYR A 90 -42.36 -19.09 23.12
CA TYR A 90 -41.30 -18.17 23.52
C TYR A 90 -41.74 -16.72 23.36
N ASP A 91 -41.02 -15.82 24.05
CA ASP A 91 -41.14 -14.39 23.81
C ASP A 91 -40.55 -14.01 22.46
N VAL A 92 -41.20 -13.07 21.75
CA VAL A 92 -40.77 -12.63 20.43
C VAL A 92 -39.35 -12.06 20.46
N ASP A 93 -38.99 -11.32 21.51
CA ASP A 93 -37.66 -10.71 21.64
C ASP A 93 -36.57 -11.77 21.79
N VAL A 94 -36.86 -12.83 22.56
CA VAL A 94 -35.94 -13.97 22.75
C VAL A 94 -35.73 -14.72 21.43
N VAL A 95 -36.81 -14.93 20.67
CA VAL A 95 -36.75 -15.58 19.36
C VAL A 95 -35.93 -14.74 18.38
N HIS A 96 -36.22 -13.44 18.26
CA HIS A 96 -35.49 -12.55 17.35
C HIS A 96 -34.02 -12.40 17.72
N GLN A 97 -33.70 -12.32 19.01
CA GLN A 97 -32.33 -12.29 19.49
C GLN A 97 -31.57 -13.56 19.11
N LYS A 98 -32.19 -14.74 19.27
CA LYS A 98 -31.58 -16.03 18.93
C LYS A 98 -31.40 -16.20 17.42
N ILE A 99 -32.35 -15.74 16.61
CA ILE A 99 -32.22 -15.69 15.15
C ILE A 99 -31.04 -14.79 14.78
N SER A 100 -30.93 -13.60 15.39
CA SER A 100 -29.84 -12.67 15.14
C SER A 100 -28.47 -13.25 15.50
N GLN A 101 -28.36 -13.91 16.65
CA GLN A 101 -27.13 -14.60 17.08
C GLN A 101 -26.74 -15.73 16.13
N PHE A 102 -27.71 -16.53 15.69
CA PHE A 102 -27.48 -17.60 14.72
C PHE A 102 -26.97 -17.04 13.38
N LEU A 103 -27.66 -16.05 12.83
CA LEU A 103 -27.29 -15.40 11.56
C LEU A 103 -25.91 -14.73 11.66
N ALA A 104 -25.62 -14.03 12.76
CA ALA A 104 -24.31 -13.42 12.99
C ALA A 104 -23.18 -14.47 13.01
N SER A 105 -23.39 -15.59 13.74
CA SER A 105 -22.43 -16.70 13.78
C SER A 105 -22.23 -17.34 12.41
N TYR A 106 -23.31 -17.55 11.66
CA TYR A 106 -23.29 -18.13 10.33
C TYR A 106 -22.55 -17.24 9.32
N ILE A 107 -22.87 -15.94 9.29
CA ILE A 107 -22.22 -14.95 8.43
C ILE A 107 -20.73 -14.82 8.76
N TYR A 108 -20.38 -14.81 10.06
CA TYR A 108 -18.98 -14.79 10.49
C TYR A 108 -18.22 -16.01 9.98
N LYS A 109 -18.78 -17.21 10.18
CA LYS A 109 -18.15 -18.47 9.74
C LYS A 109 -17.93 -18.48 8.22
N LEU A 110 -18.92 -18.08 7.45
CA LEU A 110 -18.80 -18.03 5.99
C LEU A 110 -17.79 -16.98 5.51
N SER A 111 -17.81 -15.79 6.13
CA SER A 111 -16.90 -14.68 5.79
C SER A 111 -15.46 -15.02 6.18
N SER A 112 -15.23 -15.57 7.36
CA SER A 112 -13.91 -16.03 7.83
C SER A 112 -13.36 -17.14 6.93
N LYS A 113 -14.20 -18.09 6.50
CA LYS A 113 -13.78 -19.09 5.52
C LYS A 113 -13.42 -18.47 4.17
N ALA A 114 -14.23 -17.53 3.66
CA ALA A 114 -13.94 -16.85 2.41
C ALA A 114 -12.66 -16.01 2.46
N GLU A 115 -12.40 -15.40 3.62
CA GLU A 115 -11.20 -14.63 3.95
C GLU A 115 -9.95 -15.54 3.90
N GLN A 116 -9.96 -16.66 4.63
CA GLN A 116 -8.84 -17.61 4.69
C GLN A 116 -8.59 -18.28 3.34
N ASP A 117 -9.65 -18.76 2.68
CA ASP A 117 -9.57 -19.32 1.34
C ASP A 117 -9.01 -18.27 0.33
N GLY A 118 -9.34 -16.99 0.52
CA GLY A 118 -8.85 -15.88 -0.30
C GLY A 118 -7.36 -15.59 -0.09
N ARG A 119 -6.86 -15.67 1.14
CA ARG A 119 -5.42 -15.56 1.46
C ARG A 119 -4.62 -16.75 0.95
N ASN A 120 -5.23 -17.92 0.92
CA ASN A 120 -4.58 -19.14 0.45
C ASN A 120 -4.65 -19.29 -1.08
N ASN A 121 -5.46 -18.47 -1.76
CA ASN A 121 -5.56 -18.50 -3.21
C ASN A 121 -4.39 -17.71 -3.82
N PRO A 122 -3.43 -18.35 -4.52
CA PRO A 122 -2.31 -17.65 -5.12
C PRO A 122 -2.76 -16.62 -6.17
N ASP A 123 -3.90 -16.82 -6.84
CA ASP A 123 -4.43 -15.89 -7.84
C ASP A 123 -5.00 -14.61 -7.21
N ILE A 124 -5.24 -14.59 -5.88
CA ILE A 124 -5.76 -13.43 -5.13
C ILE A 124 -4.71 -12.87 -4.17
N ALA A 125 -3.94 -13.75 -3.53
CA ALA A 125 -3.01 -13.43 -2.46
C ALA A 125 -1.59 -13.09 -2.93
N SER A 126 -1.18 -13.49 -4.14
CA SER A 126 0.10 -13.04 -4.71
C SER A 126 0.00 -11.58 -5.20
N ILE A 127 1.09 -10.82 -5.13
CA ILE A 127 1.20 -9.47 -5.73
C ILE A 127 2.42 -9.38 -6.67
N ILE A 128 3.15 -10.48 -6.88
CA ILE A 128 4.49 -10.40 -7.45
C ILE A 128 4.47 -10.76 -8.94
N TYR A 129 5.01 -9.84 -9.74
CA TYR A 129 5.51 -10.08 -11.10
C TYR A 129 7.01 -10.43 -11.06
N ALA A 130 7.42 -11.49 -11.75
CA ALA A 130 8.63 -11.53 -12.58
C ALA A 130 8.71 -12.82 -13.42
N SER A 131 8.94 -12.63 -14.73
CA SER A 131 9.43 -13.56 -15.75
C SER A 131 9.08 -15.05 -15.59
N SER A 132 8.08 -15.51 -16.35
CA SER A 132 7.77 -16.93 -16.54
C SER A 132 8.89 -17.73 -17.19
N ASP A 133 9.84 -17.08 -17.87
CA ASP A 133 10.56 -17.80 -18.91
C ASP A 133 11.82 -18.54 -18.43
N ASN A 134 12.32 -18.32 -17.20
CA ASN A 134 13.59 -18.95 -16.75
C ASN A 134 13.69 -19.21 -15.22
N CYS A 135 12.63 -19.63 -14.54
CA CYS A 135 12.74 -20.03 -13.13
C CYS A 135 13.20 -21.48 -12.96
N GLN A 136 14.44 -21.68 -12.47
CA GLN A 136 15.00 -23.00 -12.15
C GLN A 136 14.78 -23.44 -10.69
N ILE A 137 14.04 -22.67 -9.89
CA ILE A 137 13.83 -22.94 -8.45
C ILE A 137 12.65 -23.91 -8.27
N GLN A 138 12.88 -25.07 -7.65
CA GLN A 138 11.79 -25.96 -7.23
C GLN A 138 10.92 -25.27 -6.16
N ASN A 139 9.58 -25.40 -6.26
CA ASN A 139 8.56 -24.73 -5.43
C ASN A 139 8.34 -23.22 -5.67
N CYS A 140 8.52 -22.74 -6.90
CA CYS A 140 8.31 -21.34 -7.27
C CYS A 140 6.83 -20.89 -7.43
N ARG A 141 5.83 -21.70 -7.05
CA ARG A 141 4.38 -21.38 -7.18
C ARG A 141 3.93 -20.12 -6.43
N MET A 142 4.69 -19.69 -5.42
CA MET A 142 4.46 -18.42 -4.69
C MET A 142 5.16 -17.22 -5.35
N HIS A 143 6.04 -17.47 -6.32
CA HIS A 143 6.89 -16.47 -6.98
C HIS A 143 6.43 -16.12 -8.39
N HIS A 144 5.66 -16.98 -9.04
CA HIS A 144 5.12 -16.76 -10.38
C HIS A 144 3.60 -16.96 -10.36
N ALA A 145 2.86 -15.86 -10.40
CA ALA A 145 1.43 -15.89 -10.68
C ALA A 145 1.22 -15.71 -12.19
N ILE A 146 0.39 -16.58 -12.77
CA ILE A 146 -0.13 -16.42 -14.13
C ILE A 146 -1.00 -15.16 -14.11
N PRO A 147 -0.92 -14.28 -15.12
CA PRO A 147 -1.71 -13.05 -15.16
C PRO A 147 -3.18 -13.40 -15.36
N THR A 148 -3.88 -13.72 -14.27
CA THR A 148 -5.29 -13.39 -14.16
C THR A 148 -5.37 -11.90 -14.47
N SER A 149 -6.14 -11.51 -15.50
CA SER A 149 -6.12 -10.13 -15.97
C SER A 149 -6.23 -9.18 -14.77
N LEU A 150 -5.23 -8.31 -14.60
CA LEU A 150 -5.06 -7.44 -13.43
C LEU A 150 -6.36 -6.71 -12.97
N PRO A 151 -7.32 -6.35 -13.87
CA PRO A 151 -8.65 -5.87 -13.48
C PRO A 151 -9.53 -6.88 -12.71
N GLN A 152 -9.50 -8.16 -13.06
CA GLN A 152 -10.24 -9.22 -12.37
C GLN A 152 -9.70 -9.44 -10.95
N LEU A 153 -8.38 -9.38 -10.78
CA LEU A 153 -7.74 -9.41 -9.46
C LEU A 153 -8.24 -8.26 -8.58
N LEU A 154 -8.22 -7.03 -9.09
CA LEU A 154 -8.72 -5.87 -8.34
C LEU A 154 -10.21 -6.03 -7.99
N LYS A 155 -11.02 -6.55 -8.90
CA LYS A 155 -12.45 -6.84 -8.65
C LYS A 155 -12.61 -7.84 -7.49
N LEU A 156 -11.86 -8.94 -7.49
CA LEU A 156 -11.91 -9.96 -6.44
C LEU A 156 -11.42 -9.44 -5.08
N VAL A 157 -10.28 -8.74 -5.05
CA VAL A 157 -9.74 -8.11 -3.82
C VAL A 157 -10.72 -7.09 -3.25
N ARG A 158 -11.39 -6.31 -4.13
CA ARG A 158 -12.45 -5.38 -3.73
C ARG A 158 -13.64 -6.09 -3.11
N LEU A 159 -14.08 -7.21 -3.69
CA LEU A 159 -15.20 -7.99 -3.15
C LEU A 159 -14.85 -8.63 -1.81
N GLN A 160 -13.63 -9.17 -1.67
CA GLN A 160 -13.13 -9.68 -0.40
C GLN A 160 -13.13 -8.60 0.68
N TYR A 161 -12.55 -7.44 0.38
CA TYR A 161 -12.54 -6.32 1.31
C TYR A 161 -13.96 -5.92 1.72
N LYS A 162 -14.92 -5.84 0.77
CA LYS A 162 -16.32 -5.54 1.09
C LYS A 162 -16.95 -6.59 2.01
N VAL A 163 -16.73 -7.88 1.75
CA VAL A 163 -17.27 -8.97 2.59
C VAL A 163 -16.75 -8.84 4.02
N VAL A 164 -15.43 -8.67 4.18
CA VAL A 164 -14.82 -8.51 5.49
C VAL A 164 -15.33 -7.24 6.17
N ARG A 165 -15.43 -6.09 5.47
CA ARG A 165 -15.99 -4.85 6.04
C ARG A 165 -17.43 -4.98 6.54
N ARG A 166 -18.26 -5.83 5.93
CA ARG A 166 -19.64 -6.06 6.41
C ARG A 166 -19.70 -6.61 7.84
N LEU A 167 -18.65 -7.29 8.31
CA LEU A 167 -18.61 -7.79 9.68
C LEU A 167 -18.51 -6.68 10.75
N ASP A 168 -18.25 -5.42 10.37
CA ASP A 168 -18.32 -4.26 11.29
C ASP A 168 -19.68 -4.17 11.99
N VAL A 169 -20.76 -4.49 11.26
CA VAL A 169 -22.12 -4.47 11.82
C VAL A 169 -22.22 -5.47 12.97
N LEU A 170 -21.64 -6.66 12.84
CA LEU A 170 -21.67 -7.67 13.89
C LEU A 170 -20.79 -7.27 15.09
N TYR A 171 -19.65 -6.61 14.82
CA TYR A 171 -18.76 -6.09 15.84
C TYR A 171 -19.40 -4.98 16.67
N HIS A 172 -19.97 -3.96 16.02
CA HIS A 172 -20.58 -2.81 16.70
C HIS A 172 -21.80 -3.17 17.54
N TYR A 173 -22.53 -4.22 17.16
CA TYR A 173 -23.68 -4.72 17.92
C TYR A 173 -23.31 -5.78 18.96
N GLY A 174 -22.00 -6.03 19.21
CA GLY A 174 -21.54 -6.95 20.24
C GLY A 174 -21.92 -8.42 20.00
N LEU A 175 -22.19 -8.80 18.74
CA LEU A 175 -22.62 -10.15 18.36
C LEU A 175 -21.44 -11.10 18.12
N LEU A 176 -20.21 -10.60 18.20
CA LEU A 176 -18.98 -11.36 18.12
C LEU A 176 -18.30 -11.44 19.49
N ARG A 177 -17.77 -12.61 19.84
CA ARG A 177 -16.91 -12.78 21.03
C ARG A 177 -15.62 -11.99 20.84
N GLU A 178 -15.05 -11.49 21.94
CA GLU A 178 -13.87 -10.61 21.94
C GLU A 178 -12.66 -11.17 21.17
N GLU A 179 -12.43 -12.48 21.27
CA GLU A 179 -11.36 -13.19 20.54
C GLU A 179 -11.54 -13.10 19.02
N LYS A 180 -12.78 -13.37 18.55
CA LYS A 180 -13.15 -13.27 17.13
C LYS A 180 -13.08 -11.84 16.60
N SER A 181 -13.33 -10.86 17.47
CA SER A 181 -13.22 -9.44 17.13
C SER A 181 -11.79 -9.01 16.81
N LYS A 182 -10.78 -9.56 17.51
CA LYS A 182 -9.36 -9.26 17.23
C LYS A 182 -8.89 -9.85 15.89
N GLU A 183 -9.26 -11.10 15.61
CA GLU A 183 -8.95 -11.77 14.32
C GLU A 183 -9.56 -11.03 13.13
N PHE A 184 -10.79 -10.56 13.32
CA PHE A 184 -11.53 -9.77 12.35
C PHE A 184 -10.83 -8.45 11.99
N LEU A 185 -10.42 -7.66 12.98
CA LEU A 185 -9.72 -6.38 12.74
C LEU A 185 -8.39 -6.58 12.00
N GLY A 186 -7.65 -7.63 12.33
CA GLY A 186 -6.44 -8.01 11.60
C GLY A 186 -6.72 -8.37 10.14
N SER A 187 -7.84 -9.05 9.89
CA SER A 187 -8.28 -9.41 8.53
C SER A 187 -8.72 -8.21 7.71
N GLN A 188 -9.44 -7.26 8.32
CA GLN A 188 -9.76 -5.99 7.67
C GLN A 188 -8.51 -5.23 7.27
N LYS A 189 -7.53 -5.12 8.17
CA LYS A 189 -6.25 -4.47 7.90
C LYS A 189 -5.54 -5.11 6.72
N TRP A 190 -5.41 -6.44 6.72
CA TRP A 190 -4.72 -7.17 5.66
C TRP A 190 -5.38 -6.96 4.29
N TRP A 191 -6.71 -7.07 4.20
CA TRP A 191 -7.42 -6.86 2.94
C TRP A 191 -7.46 -5.39 2.51
N ALA A 192 -7.45 -4.44 3.45
CA ALA A 192 -7.27 -3.03 3.14
C ALA A 192 -5.90 -2.79 2.50
N GLU A 193 -4.82 -3.27 3.13
CA GLU A 193 -3.46 -3.20 2.58
C GLU A 193 -3.36 -3.83 1.20
N LYS A 194 -3.96 -5.00 1.03
CA LYS A 194 -3.98 -5.71 -0.25
C LYS A 194 -4.71 -4.90 -1.32
N LEU A 195 -5.89 -4.35 -1.00
CA LEU A 195 -6.66 -3.49 -1.89
C LEU A 195 -5.87 -2.24 -2.28
N VAL A 196 -5.20 -1.61 -1.32
CA VAL A 196 -4.33 -0.45 -1.54
C VAL A 196 -3.15 -0.81 -2.45
N LYS A 197 -2.42 -1.89 -2.17
CA LYS A 197 -1.30 -2.34 -2.99
C LYS A 197 -1.76 -2.69 -4.42
N CYS A 198 -2.86 -3.45 -4.57
CA CYS A 198 -3.45 -3.75 -5.89
C CYS A 198 -3.93 -2.48 -6.61
N HIS A 199 -4.49 -1.50 -5.90
CA HIS A 199 -4.92 -0.24 -6.48
C HIS A 199 -3.75 0.65 -6.93
N ILE A 200 -2.69 0.74 -6.11
CA ILE A 200 -1.43 1.40 -6.44
C ILE A 200 -0.84 0.81 -7.73
N ILE A 201 -0.89 -0.51 -7.89
CA ILE A 201 -0.43 -1.22 -9.09
C ILE A 201 -1.38 -0.99 -10.29
N PHE A 202 -2.69 -0.85 -10.05
CA PHE A 202 -3.72 -0.67 -11.09
C PHE A 202 -3.74 0.74 -11.70
N GLN A 203 -3.27 1.77 -10.99
CA GLN A 203 -3.23 3.13 -11.53
C GLN A 203 -2.06 3.31 -12.52
N SER A 204 -2.28 2.82 -13.75
CA SER A 204 -2.03 3.68 -14.91
C SER A 204 -2.92 4.95 -14.74
N PRO A 205 -2.45 6.15 -15.08
CA PRO A 205 -3.06 7.44 -14.71
C PRO A 205 -4.52 7.70 -15.16
N GLN A 206 -5.19 6.75 -15.82
CA GLN A 206 -6.40 7.01 -16.59
C GLN A 206 -7.72 6.43 -16.02
N LYS A 207 -7.74 5.69 -14.91
CA LYS A 207 -9.01 5.16 -14.34
C LYS A 207 -9.22 5.51 -12.87
N ASN A 208 -9.65 6.75 -12.62
CA ASN A 208 -10.33 7.13 -11.38
C ASN A 208 -11.63 6.33 -11.24
N CYS A 209 -11.65 5.29 -10.42
CA CYS A 209 -12.88 4.61 -10.03
C CYS A 209 -13.36 5.22 -8.70
N PRO A 210 -14.43 6.05 -8.69
CA PRO A 210 -14.89 6.79 -7.51
C PRO A 210 -15.20 5.88 -6.31
N GLU A 211 -15.65 4.66 -6.60
CA GLU A 211 -16.04 3.68 -5.59
C GLU A 211 -14.84 3.00 -4.93
N VAL A 212 -13.72 2.88 -5.64
CA VAL A 212 -12.46 2.38 -5.06
C VAL A 212 -11.83 3.49 -4.22
N THR A 213 -11.87 4.73 -4.71
CA THR A 213 -11.50 5.93 -3.93
C THR A 213 -12.30 6.07 -2.64
N SER A 214 -13.61 5.76 -2.66
CA SER A 214 -14.45 5.76 -1.45
C SER A 214 -14.06 4.66 -0.45
N LEU A 215 -13.85 3.42 -0.91
CA LEU A 215 -13.41 2.32 -0.04
C LEU A 215 -12.00 2.55 0.52
N ILE A 216 -11.16 3.22 -0.25
CA ILE A 216 -9.84 3.70 0.16
C ILE A 216 -9.95 4.80 1.21
N ASN A 217 -10.90 5.72 1.10
CA ASN A 217 -11.16 6.72 2.13
C ASN A 217 -11.62 6.09 3.45
N ASP A 218 -12.39 4.99 3.38
CA ASP A 218 -12.74 4.23 4.58
C ASP A 218 -11.52 3.49 5.19
N ALA A 219 -10.65 2.94 4.34
CA ALA A 219 -9.37 2.36 4.77
C ALA A 219 -8.41 3.42 5.34
N ASN A 220 -8.42 4.64 4.79
CA ASN A 220 -7.68 5.80 5.30
C ASN A 220 -8.08 6.12 6.73
N ASN A 221 -9.36 6.04 7.09
CA ASN A 221 -9.80 6.27 8.47
C ASN A 221 -9.22 5.21 9.42
N ILE A 222 -9.19 3.94 9.03
CA ILE A 222 -8.57 2.87 9.85
C ILE A 222 -7.06 3.12 10.03
N TRP A 223 -6.37 3.49 8.94
CA TRP A 223 -4.92 3.74 8.95
C TRP A 223 -4.53 5.02 9.72
N LEU A 224 -5.25 6.11 9.49
CA LEU A 224 -5.04 7.40 10.18
C LEU A 224 -5.40 7.33 11.67
N PHE A 225 -6.49 6.66 12.07
CA PHE A 225 -6.92 6.65 13.47
C PHE A 225 -6.18 5.63 14.36
N ASN A 226 -5.74 4.51 13.80
CA ASN A 226 -5.12 3.44 14.59
C ASN A 226 -3.59 3.38 14.44
N GLU A 227 -3.03 3.65 13.26
CA GLU A 227 -1.61 3.36 13.01
C GLU A 227 -0.71 4.61 13.06
N SER A 228 -1.23 5.80 12.76
CA SER A 228 -0.49 7.08 12.88
C SER A 228 -0.04 7.40 14.33
N LYS A 229 -0.60 6.68 15.32
CA LYS A 229 -0.21 6.78 16.73
C LYS A 229 1.14 6.12 17.02
N SER A 230 1.62 5.22 16.15
CA SER A 230 2.91 4.54 16.32
C SER A 230 4.03 5.36 15.69
N VAL A 231 4.53 6.36 16.41
CA VAL A 231 5.60 7.27 15.96
C VAL A 231 6.91 6.52 15.61
N GLY A 232 7.12 5.32 16.15
CA GLY A 232 8.29 4.48 15.91
C GLY A 232 8.18 3.49 14.74
N ASP A 233 6.99 3.32 14.15
CA ASP A 233 6.76 2.34 13.08
C ASP A 233 6.90 2.99 11.70
N PHE A 234 8.13 3.04 11.18
CA PHE A 234 8.39 3.77 9.94
C PHE A 234 7.87 3.03 8.71
N GLU A 235 7.69 1.71 8.76
CA GLU A 235 7.06 0.94 7.68
C GLU A 235 5.64 1.45 7.43
N VAL A 236 4.87 1.54 8.52
CA VAL A 236 3.50 2.07 8.50
C VAL A 236 3.48 3.51 8.02
N LEU A 237 4.36 4.37 8.55
CA LEU A 237 4.39 5.79 8.18
C LEU A 237 4.67 6.00 6.68
N LEU A 238 5.64 5.26 6.13
CA LEU A 238 5.99 5.31 4.71
C LEU A 238 4.82 4.86 3.83
N LYS A 239 4.26 3.68 4.12
CA LYS A 239 3.10 3.14 3.38
C LYS A 239 1.92 4.11 3.42
N SER A 240 1.65 4.68 4.61
CA SER A 240 0.51 5.59 4.84
C SER A 240 0.65 6.84 4.01
N MET A 241 1.85 7.43 4.01
CA MET A 241 2.09 8.70 3.35
C MET A 241 2.10 8.60 1.83
N PHE A 242 2.74 7.56 1.27
CA PHE A 242 2.67 7.31 -0.18
C PHE A 242 1.23 7.10 -0.65
N PHE A 243 0.43 6.41 0.16
CA PHE A 243 -0.98 6.20 -0.14
C PHE A 243 -1.81 7.48 -0.05
N ILE A 244 -1.75 8.20 1.07
CA ILE A 244 -2.46 9.46 1.28
C ILE A 244 -2.13 10.47 0.18
N GLN A 245 -0.85 10.56 -0.21
CA GLN A 245 -0.40 11.46 -1.27
C GLN A 245 -0.95 11.06 -2.64
N ARG A 246 -0.93 9.76 -3.01
CA ARG A 246 -1.53 9.30 -4.28
C ARG A 246 -3.02 9.63 -4.38
N MET A 247 -3.71 9.62 -3.24
CA MET A 247 -5.13 10.00 -3.16
C MET A 247 -5.36 11.51 -3.21
N MET A 248 -4.31 12.34 -3.24
CA MET A 248 -4.37 13.80 -3.17
C MET A 248 -5.22 14.31 -1.99
N ASN A 249 -5.29 13.55 -0.90
CA ASN A 249 -6.15 13.87 0.24
C ASN A 249 -5.46 14.87 1.17
N LYS A 250 -5.59 16.16 0.85
CA LYS A 250 -5.01 17.26 1.63
C LYS A 250 -5.42 17.24 3.11
N LYS A 251 -6.65 16.83 3.40
CA LYS A 251 -7.16 16.77 4.78
C LYS A 251 -6.38 15.72 5.58
N ALA A 252 -6.21 14.52 5.03
CA ALA A 252 -5.43 13.45 5.66
C ALA A 252 -3.95 13.83 5.88
N ILE A 253 -3.32 14.53 4.92
CA ILE A 253 -1.96 15.05 5.08
C ILE A 253 -1.90 16.05 6.26
N GLY A 254 -2.89 16.95 6.34
CA GLY A 254 -3.00 17.92 7.43
C GLY A 254 -3.22 17.27 8.79
N GLU A 255 -4.08 16.25 8.87
CA GLU A 255 -4.31 15.49 10.10
C GLU A 255 -3.04 14.77 10.56
N LEU A 256 -2.37 14.05 9.65
CA LEU A 256 -1.12 13.36 9.97
C LEU A 256 0.00 14.33 10.35
N HIS A 257 0.08 15.49 9.69
CA HIS A 257 1.01 16.56 10.07
C HIS A 257 0.73 17.07 11.48
N ARG A 258 -0.55 17.29 11.83
CA ARG A 258 -0.96 17.74 13.16
C ARG A 258 -0.55 16.73 14.23
N GLU A 259 -0.80 15.43 13.99
CA GLU A 259 -0.41 14.37 14.91
C GLU A 259 1.12 14.28 15.06
N MET A 260 1.87 14.34 13.96
CA MET A 260 3.33 14.30 13.98
C MET A 260 3.98 15.59 14.50
N SER A 261 3.21 16.67 14.68
CA SER A 261 3.70 17.92 15.25
C SER A 261 3.49 18.02 16.76
N LYS A 262 2.86 17.00 17.38
CA LYS A 262 2.69 16.95 18.84
C LYS A 262 4.04 16.73 19.51
N THR A 263 4.51 17.73 20.23
CA THR A 263 5.73 17.64 21.02
C THR A 263 5.50 16.86 22.31
N LYS A 264 6.52 16.17 22.79
CA LYS A 264 6.54 15.47 24.07
C LYS A 264 7.68 16.02 24.91
N MET A 265 7.45 16.18 26.21
CA MET A 265 8.52 16.47 27.18
C MET A 265 9.17 15.17 27.64
N ILE A 266 10.49 15.16 27.69
CA ILE A 266 11.28 14.06 28.26
C ILE A 266 11.91 14.49 29.58
N SER A 267 12.03 13.56 30.52
CA SER A 267 12.51 13.85 31.87
C SER A 267 14.03 14.02 31.93
N ARG A 268 14.78 13.40 31.01
CA ARG A 268 16.24 13.49 30.91
C ARG A 268 16.64 13.60 29.44
N PRO A 269 17.69 14.36 29.08
CA PRO A 269 18.09 14.54 27.69
C PRO A 269 18.40 13.18 27.04
N ASN A 270 19.15 12.32 27.74
CA ASN A 270 19.60 11.03 27.19
C ASN A 270 18.47 10.02 26.88
N ASP A 271 17.23 10.28 27.31
CA ASP A 271 16.08 9.39 27.13
C ASP A 271 15.31 9.67 25.82
N LEU A 272 16.01 10.04 24.74
CA LEU A 272 15.39 10.32 23.44
C LEU A 272 14.70 9.05 22.88
N PRO A 273 13.36 9.02 22.76
CA PRO A 273 12.67 7.83 22.28
C PRO A 273 12.93 7.58 20.79
N VAL A 274 12.92 6.32 20.38
CA VAL A 274 13.03 5.94 18.96
C VAL A 274 11.86 6.55 18.18
N GLY A 275 12.16 7.15 17.04
CA GLY A 275 11.19 7.88 16.20
C GLY A 275 11.02 9.35 16.57
N PHE A 276 11.78 9.86 17.55
CA PHE A 276 11.79 11.26 17.94
C PHE A 276 13.15 11.94 17.70
N GLU A 277 13.12 13.26 17.58
CA GLU A 277 14.27 14.16 17.57
C GLU A 277 14.04 15.35 18.51
N TYR A 278 15.10 16.03 18.94
CA TYR A 278 14.99 17.21 19.79
C TYR A 278 14.36 18.39 19.05
N TYR A 279 13.56 19.16 19.77
CA TYR A 279 12.83 20.31 19.26
C TYR A 279 13.00 21.50 20.21
N CYS A 280 13.56 22.61 19.71
CA CYS A 280 13.64 23.89 20.45
C CYS A 280 14.21 23.83 21.89
N GLY A 281 15.13 22.90 22.21
CA GLY A 281 15.78 22.80 23.51
C GLY A 281 16.10 21.36 23.94
N ASN A 282 16.69 21.20 25.14
CA ASN A 282 17.27 19.92 25.61
C ASN A 282 16.28 18.91 26.20
N PHE A 283 14.97 19.21 26.21
CA PHE A 283 13.97 18.36 26.88
C PHE A 283 12.63 18.23 26.13
N GLN A 284 12.48 18.93 25.01
CA GLN A 284 11.29 18.81 24.18
C GLN A 284 11.67 18.01 22.93
N VAL A 285 10.87 17.01 22.62
CA VAL A 285 11.09 16.12 21.48
C VAL A 285 9.88 16.11 20.56
N ILE A 286 10.12 15.83 19.29
CA ILE A 286 9.10 15.82 18.25
C ILE A 286 9.22 14.58 17.36
N PRO A 287 8.11 14.02 16.87
CA PRO A 287 8.13 12.91 15.91
C PRO A 287 8.95 13.21 14.65
N VAL A 288 9.86 12.31 14.29
CA VAL A 288 10.61 12.37 13.03
C VAL A 288 9.71 12.19 11.81
N GLY A 289 8.58 11.48 11.97
CA GLY A 289 7.52 11.38 10.96
C GLY A 289 6.98 12.73 10.49
N ARG A 290 7.19 13.81 11.25
CA ARG A 290 6.90 15.19 10.84
C ARG A 290 7.60 15.54 9.52
N HIS A 291 8.86 15.15 9.34
CA HIS A 291 9.61 15.41 8.12
C HIS A 291 8.95 14.79 6.89
N LEU A 292 8.42 13.57 7.02
CA LEU A 292 7.71 12.90 5.93
C LEU A 292 6.40 13.65 5.60
N SER A 293 5.67 14.13 6.61
CA SER A 293 4.44 14.92 6.39
C SER A 293 4.73 16.26 5.71
N LEU A 294 5.84 16.91 6.11
CA LEU A 294 6.29 18.16 5.54
C LEU A 294 6.75 17.99 4.09
N PHE A 295 7.47 16.91 3.76
CA PHE A 295 7.85 16.59 2.39
C PHE A 295 6.64 16.67 1.43
N PHE A 296 5.58 15.95 1.75
CA PHE A 296 4.37 15.89 0.93
C PHE A 296 3.58 17.21 0.92
N SER A 297 3.46 17.87 2.07
CA SER A 297 2.85 19.21 2.15
C SER A 297 3.60 20.24 1.30
N PHE A 298 4.94 20.22 1.34
CA PHE A 298 5.76 21.10 0.53
C PHE A 298 5.65 20.79 -0.96
N LEU A 299 5.59 19.51 -1.36
CA LEU A 299 5.34 19.13 -2.75
C LEU A 299 4.02 19.69 -3.28
N HIS A 300 2.92 19.55 -2.52
CA HIS A 300 1.62 20.11 -2.91
C HIS A 300 1.64 21.63 -3.07
N ASN A 301 2.43 22.32 -2.24
CA ASN A 301 2.58 23.76 -2.28
C ASN A 301 3.68 24.23 -3.25
N ASN A 302 4.23 23.34 -4.08
CA ASN A 302 5.33 23.60 -5.01
C ASN A 302 6.58 24.19 -4.32
N LYS A 303 6.86 23.79 -3.08
CA LYS A 303 8.08 24.15 -2.32
C LYS A 303 9.11 23.02 -2.41
N VAL A 304 9.59 22.74 -3.63
CA VAL A 304 10.39 21.54 -3.94
C VAL A 304 11.68 21.45 -3.09
N ILE A 305 12.41 22.54 -2.93
CA ILE A 305 13.64 22.57 -2.11
C ILE A 305 13.34 22.21 -0.64
N SER A 306 12.28 22.78 -0.07
CA SER A 306 11.86 22.46 1.30
C SER A 306 11.45 20.99 1.43
N ALA A 307 10.79 20.44 0.40
CA ALA A 307 10.46 19.02 0.35
C ALA A 307 11.73 18.15 0.37
N ILE A 308 12.71 18.45 -0.47
CA ILE A 308 14.01 17.74 -0.52
C ILE A 308 14.69 17.78 0.85
N ILE A 309 14.71 18.93 1.53
CA ILE A 309 15.31 19.05 2.86
C ILE A 309 14.62 18.13 3.87
N SER A 310 13.28 18.16 3.92
CA SER A 310 12.51 17.34 4.85
C SER A 310 12.67 15.84 4.58
N SER A 311 12.52 15.38 3.34
CA SER A 311 12.73 13.97 2.98
C SER A 311 14.15 13.49 3.30
N THR A 312 15.16 14.31 3.02
CA THR A 312 16.57 14.01 3.35
C THR A 312 16.77 13.83 4.85
N ALA A 313 16.14 14.66 5.70
CA ALA A 313 16.20 14.52 7.14
C ALA A 313 15.57 13.20 7.62
N PHE A 314 14.38 12.87 7.10
CA PHE A 314 13.71 11.61 7.41
C PHE A 314 14.55 10.38 7.00
N ILE A 315 15.02 10.32 5.75
CA ILE A 315 15.85 9.22 5.23
C ILE A 315 17.11 9.04 6.09
N ARG A 316 17.78 10.14 6.44
CA ARG A 316 18.99 10.10 7.28
C ARG A 316 18.71 9.44 8.64
N TYR A 317 17.61 9.83 9.29
CA TYR A 317 17.22 9.24 10.56
C TYR A 317 16.84 7.76 10.42
N ALA A 318 16.04 7.44 9.40
CA ALA A 318 15.57 6.10 9.09
C ALA A 318 16.74 5.11 8.91
N ILE A 319 17.74 5.48 8.09
CA ILE A 319 18.93 4.65 7.85
C ILE A 319 19.76 4.51 9.14
N LYS A 320 19.98 5.61 9.89
CA LYS A 320 20.76 5.58 11.14
C LYS A 320 20.13 4.65 12.19
N ASN A 321 18.80 4.57 12.23
CA ASN A 321 18.05 3.83 13.23
C ASN A 321 17.34 2.59 12.66
N ILE A 322 17.79 2.06 11.51
CA ILE A 322 17.07 1.04 10.72
C ILE A 322 16.63 -0.20 11.51
N LYS A 323 17.45 -0.62 12.50
CA LYS A 323 17.16 -1.78 13.36
C LYS A 323 16.10 -1.49 14.44
N LYS A 324 15.90 -0.21 14.77
CA LYS A 324 15.01 0.25 15.85
C LYS A 324 13.65 0.73 15.34
N VAL A 325 13.56 1.18 14.08
CA VAL A 325 12.38 1.87 13.51
C VAL A 325 11.49 1.00 12.61
N ASN A 326 11.38 -0.30 12.86
CA ASN A 326 10.60 -1.26 12.04
C ASN A 326 10.89 -1.19 10.51
N LEU A 327 12.14 -0.92 10.11
CA LEU A 327 12.56 -0.91 8.69
C LEU A 327 13.44 -2.12 8.33
N SER A 328 13.30 -3.22 9.07
CA SER A 328 14.10 -4.43 8.84
C SER A 328 13.49 -5.36 7.79
N SER A 329 12.17 -5.27 7.57
CA SER A 329 11.40 -6.06 6.60
C SER A 329 11.73 -5.66 5.15
N SER A 330 11.45 -6.55 4.19
CA SER A 330 11.68 -6.25 2.77
C SER A 330 10.75 -5.15 2.27
N ASP A 331 9.45 -5.24 2.62
CA ASP A 331 8.43 -4.24 2.28
C ASP A 331 8.81 -2.84 2.77
N ALA A 332 9.24 -2.70 4.03
CA ALA A 332 9.60 -1.41 4.60
C ALA A 332 10.81 -0.76 3.90
N LEU A 333 11.79 -1.59 3.50
CA LEU A 333 12.96 -1.12 2.78
C LEU A 333 12.66 -0.76 1.34
N ASP A 334 11.70 -1.45 0.72
CA ASP A 334 11.23 -1.11 -0.61
C ASP A 334 10.58 0.28 -0.64
N GLU A 335 9.77 0.60 0.37
CA GLU A 335 9.16 1.93 0.52
C GLU A 335 10.20 3.03 0.83
N LEU A 336 11.18 2.73 1.69
CA LEU A 336 12.30 3.66 1.95
C LEU A 336 13.10 3.91 0.68
N THR A 337 13.38 2.86 -0.10
CA THR A 337 14.11 2.96 -1.38
C THR A 337 13.33 3.81 -2.39
N SER A 338 12.00 3.62 -2.46
CA SER A 338 11.13 4.46 -3.28
C SER A 338 11.18 5.95 -2.87
N LEU A 339 11.24 6.24 -1.57
CA LEU A 339 11.40 7.62 -1.09
C LEU A 339 12.77 8.20 -1.48
N MET A 340 13.84 7.40 -1.41
CA MET A 340 15.17 7.81 -1.83
C MET A 340 15.22 8.10 -3.33
N GLU A 341 14.69 7.20 -4.17
CA GLU A 341 14.61 7.38 -5.62
C GLU A 341 13.81 8.64 -5.99
N PHE A 342 12.68 8.87 -5.33
CA PHE A 342 11.87 10.07 -5.55
C PHE A 342 12.62 11.34 -5.14
N THR A 343 13.20 11.34 -3.93
CA THR A 343 13.96 12.49 -3.42
C THR A 343 15.13 12.85 -4.34
N THR A 344 15.89 11.85 -4.78
CA THR A 344 17.00 12.03 -5.73
C THR A 344 16.51 12.52 -7.10
N SER A 345 15.39 12.02 -7.59
CA SER A 345 14.79 12.50 -8.86
C SER A 345 14.36 13.97 -8.78
N LEU A 346 13.84 14.40 -7.63
CA LEU A 346 13.53 15.82 -7.40
C LEU A 346 14.78 16.68 -7.36
N ILE A 347 15.88 16.19 -6.77
CA ILE A 347 17.17 16.89 -6.76
C ILE A 347 17.66 17.12 -8.19
N PHE A 348 17.61 16.10 -9.06
CA PHE A 348 17.98 16.26 -10.47
C PHE A 348 17.17 17.37 -11.15
N ALA A 349 15.87 17.45 -10.86
CA ALA A 349 14.96 18.41 -11.50
C ALA A 349 15.14 19.87 -11.04
N VAL A 350 15.90 20.15 -9.97
CA VAL A 350 16.17 21.51 -9.44
C VAL A 350 17.63 21.98 -9.64
N GLY A 351 18.38 21.29 -10.50
CA GLY A 351 19.77 21.63 -10.86
C GLY A 351 19.90 22.96 -11.63
N GLN A 352 21.13 23.48 -11.73
CA GLN A 352 21.41 24.85 -12.21
C GLN A 352 21.50 25.04 -13.73
N GLU A 353 22.14 24.13 -14.46
CA GLU A 353 22.73 24.50 -15.76
C GLU A 353 22.07 23.83 -16.97
N TYR A 354 21.50 22.65 -16.79
CA TYR A 354 20.92 21.89 -17.88
C TYR A 354 19.47 21.56 -17.56
N CYS A 355 18.57 21.94 -18.45
CA CYS A 355 17.15 21.62 -18.33
C CYS A 355 16.84 20.20 -18.80
N ASP A 356 17.87 19.37 -18.92
CA ASP A 356 17.74 17.96 -19.20
C ASP A 356 18.10 17.11 -17.97
N ILE A 357 17.30 16.08 -17.76
CA ILE A 357 17.54 15.04 -16.75
C ILE A 357 17.35 13.67 -17.39
N CYS A 358 18.20 12.71 -17.04
CA CYS A 358 18.12 11.36 -17.57
C CYS A 358 17.71 10.40 -16.44
N LEU A 359 16.56 9.76 -16.58
CA LEU A 359 16.00 8.91 -15.53
C LEU A 359 15.10 7.81 -16.13
N PRO A 360 14.78 6.75 -15.36
CA PRO A 360 13.87 5.71 -15.83
C PRO A 360 12.48 6.26 -16.10
N ARG A 361 11.86 5.88 -17.21
CA ARG A 361 10.50 6.32 -17.58
C ARG A 361 9.50 6.05 -16.45
N ALA A 362 9.63 4.92 -15.76
CA ALA A 362 8.79 4.59 -14.62
C ALA A 362 8.83 5.65 -13.50
N TYR A 363 9.95 6.36 -13.28
CA TYR A 363 10.03 7.40 -12.26
C TYR A 363 9.15 8.59 -12.62
N LEU A 364 9.05 8.95 -13.91
CA LEU A 364 8.18 10.05 -14.33
C LEU A 364 6.71 9.77 -13.99
N ILE A 365 6.26 8.55 -14.27
CA ILE A 365 4.88 8.13 -13.98
C ILE A 365 4.68 7.99 -12.47
N ASN A 366 5.54 7.20 -11.81
CA ASN A 366 5.36 6.82 -10.42
C ASN A 366 5.59 7.96 -9.42
N TYR A 367 6.35 8.98 -9.81
CA TYR A 367 6.72 10.06 -8.90
C TYR A 367 6.21 11.44 -9.35
N PHE A 368 6.41 11.81 -10.62
CA PHE A 368 6.09 13.15 -11.08
C PHE A 368 4.59 13.27 -11.39
N GLU A 369 4.04 12.33 -12.14
CA GLU A 369 2.61 12.28 -12.44
C GLU A 369 1.79 11.91 -11.20
N ALA A 370 2.10 10.77 -10.57
CA ALA A 370 1.32 10.23 -9.46
C ALA A 370 1.21 11.20 -8.26
N PHE A 371 2.25 11.99 -7.98
CA PHE A 371 2.23 12.92 -6.85
C PHE A 371 1.92 14.35 -7.24
N THR A 372 1.52 14.58 -8.49
CA THR A 372 1.29 15.92 -9.07
C THR A 372 2.43 16.88 -8.81
N ALA A 373 3.62 16.33 -8.55
CA ALA A 373 4.78 17.14 -8.32
C ALA A 373 4.91 17.99 -9.60
N LYS A 374 5.10 19.29 -9.42
CA LYS A 374 5.47 20.18 -10.51
C LYS A 374 6.99 20.32 -10.58
N PRO A 375 7.79 19.33 -10.97
CA PRO A 375 9.13 19.62 -11.47
C PRO A 375 9.09 19.65 -12.99
N LEU A 376 10.16 20.22 -13.56
CA LEU A 376 10.41 20.41 -14.99
C LEU A 376 9.92 21.73 -15.59
N ILE A 377 9.69 22.80 -14.80
CA ILE A 377 9.85 24.15 -15.37
C ILE A 377 11.25 24.63 -15.00
N PRO A 378 12.15 24.78 -15.99
CA PRO A 378 13.43 25.45 -15.80
C PRO A 378 13.29 26.81 -15.12
N GLY A 379 14.20 27.14 -14.21
CA GLY A 379 14.31 28.49 -13.67
C GLY A 379 13.40 28.81 -12.48
N ARG A 380 12.43 27.95 -12.12
CA ARG A 380 11.48 28.27 -11.03
C ARG A 380 12.00 27.93 -9.63
N TYR A 381 12.86 26.93 -9.51
CA TYR A 381 13.47 26.48 -8.25
C TYR A 381 14.90 26.04 -8.53
N ILE A 382 15.88 26.90 -8.23
CA ILE A 382 17.27 26.68 -8.59
C ILE A 382 18.09 26.63 -7.30
N TYR A 383 18.77 25.51 -7.03
CA TYR A 383 19.81 25.50 -6.00
C TYR A 383 20.99 26.37 -6.42
N SER A 384 21.76 26.92 -5.48
CA SER A 384 23.13 27.32 -5.82
C SER A 384 23.97 26.07 -6.12
N GLU A 385 25.00 26.19 -6.98
CA GLU A 385 25.89 25.09 -7.37
C GLU A 385 26.37 24.28 -6.16
N LYS A 386 26.90 25.00 -5.15
CA LYS A 386 27.38 24.44 -3.89
C LYS A 386 26.31 23.66 -3.15
N ASN A 387 25.08 24.18 -3.09
CA ASN A 387 23.97 23.51 -2.39
C ASN A 387 23.48 22.29 -3.17
N TYR A 388 23.47 22.34 -4.50
CA TYR A 388 23.13 21.22 -5.36
C TYR A 388 24.14 20.07 -5.21
N LEU A 389 25.44 20.35 -5.37
CA LEU A 389 26.51 19.35 -5.18
C LEU A 389 26.52 18.75 -3.78
N TYR A 390 26.29 19.58 -2.74
CA TYR A 390 26.15 19.11 -1.37
C TYR A 390 24.98 18.13 -1.21
N THR A 391 23.83 18.45 -1.82
CA THR A 391 22.61 17.64 -1.75
C THR A 391 22.73 16.33 -2.54
N ILE A 392 23.38 16.35 -3.71
CA ILE A 392 23.74 15.16 -4.49
C ILE A 392 24.68 14.25 -3.69
N ASN A 393 25.74 14.81 -3.11
CA ASN A 393 26.67 14.04 -2.29
C ASN A 393 26.00 13.42 -1.06
N ASN A 394 25.08 14.14 -0.42
CA ASN A 394 24.28 13.60 0.67
C ASN A 394 23.42 12.41 0.23
N SER A 395 22.76 12.51 -0.93
CA SER A 395 21.98 11.40 -1.49
C SER A 395 22.87 10.20 -1.77
N LEU A 396 24.04 10.40 -2.38
CA LEU A 396 25.02 9.35 -2.63
C LEU A 396 25.46 8.65 -1.33
N VAL A 397 25.76 9.41 -0.28
CA VAL A 397 26.14 8.87 1.04
C VAL A 397 24.99 8.08 1.68
N GLN A 398 23.74 8.52 1.54
CA GLN A 398 22.58 7.78 2.03
C GLN A 398 22.42 6.44 1.32
N VAL A 399 22.53 6.43 -0.02
CA VAL A 399 22.50 5.19 -0.83
C VAL A 399 23.62 4.25 -0.42
N GLN A 400 24.85 4.76 -0.31
CA GLN A 400 26.01 3.98 0.10
C GLN A 400 25.83 3.36 1.49
N ARG A 401 25.32 4.13 2.46
CA ARG A 401 25.07 3.63 3.82
C ARG A 401 24.02 2.52 3.82
N LEU A 402 22.94 2.67 3.06
CA LEU A 402 21.93 1.64 2.97
C LEU A 402 22.48 0.36 2.30
N LEU A 403 23.21 0.50 1.19
CA LEU A 403 23.87 -0.64 0.52
C LEU A 403 24.79 -1.41 1.47
N ASN A 404 25.64 -0.72 2.23
CA ASN A 404 26.54 -1.36 3.21
C ASN A 404 25.78 -2.17 4.27
N LEU A 405 24.57 -1.75 4.65
CA LEU A 405 23.72 -2.50 5.59
C LEU A 405 23.04 -3.72 4.95
N LEU A 406 22.94 -3.76 3.61
CA LEU A 406 22.22 -4.77 2.86
C LEU A 406 23.10 -5.83 2.21
N PHE A 407 24.38 -5.54 1.91
CA PHE A 407 25.26 -6.49 1.23
C PHE A 407 25.45 -7.82 1.96
N GLY A 408 25.39 -7.84 3.30
CA GLY A 408 25.37 -9.08 4.08
C GLY A 408 24.04 -9.86 4.06
N LYS A 409 23.04 -9.42 3.30
CA LYS A 409 21.66 -9.95 3.26
C LYS A 409 21.15 -10.13 1.83
N GLU A 410 22.06 -10.33 0.87
CA GLU A 410 21.75 -10.40 -0.57
C GLU A 410 20.57 -11.33 -0.89
N GLN A 411 20.58 -12.56 -0.40
CA GLN A 411 19.59 -13.59 -0.76
C GLN A 411 18.13 -13.16 -0.52
N VAL A 412 17.88 -12.28 0.44
CA VAL A 412 16.52 -11.83 0.80
C VAL A 412 16.18 -10.47 0.16
N LYS A 413 17.17 -9.69 -0.27
CA LYS A 413 17.02 -8.26 -0.61
C LYS A 413 17.57 -7.88 -1.97
N VAL A 414 17.70 -8.85 -2.89
CA VAL A 414 18.30 -8.67 -4.23
C VAL A 414 17.73 -7.45 -4.97
N THR A 415 16.40 -7.33 -5.02
CA THR A 415 15.72 -6.25 -5.76
C THR A 415 16.06 -4.87 -5.22
N ILE A 416 16.09 -4.72 -3.89
CA ILE A 416 16.39 -3.44 -3.22
C ILE A 416 17.86 -3.05 -3.47
N ILE A 417 18.78 -4.01 -3.34
CA ILE A 417 20.21 -3.77 -3.62
C ILE A 417 20.40 -3.33 -5.07
N LEU A 418 19.74 -4.00 -6.02
CA LEU A 418 19.81 -3.65 -7.43
C LEU A 418 19.30 -2.23 -7.70
N ARG A 419 18.16 -1.86 -7.11
CA ARG A 419 17.58 -0.51 -7.21
C ARG A 419 18.55 0.55 -6.70
N LEU A 420 19.20 0.32 -5.56
CA LEU A 420 20.19 1.24 -4.99
C LEU A 420 21.45 1.36 -5.85
N ILE A 421 21.98 0.27 -6.42
CA ILE A 421 23.10 0.30 -7.37
C ILE A 421 22.71 1.15 -8.60
N ARG A 422 21.53 0.90 -9.16
CA ARG A 422 21.01 1.67 -10.31
C ARG A 422 20.82 3.15 -9.96
N LEU A 423 20.37 3.47 -8.74
CA LEU A 423 20.27 4.85 -8.26
C LEU A 423 21.63 5.54 -8.17
N MET A 424 22.71 4.84 -7.76
CA MET A 424 24.07 5.41 -7.82
C MET A 424 24.49 5.72 -9.25
N ILE A 425 24.20 4.83 -10.21
CA ILE A 425 24.49 5.07 -11.63
C ILE A 425 23.68 6.28 -12.13
N LEU A 426 22.41 6.41 -11.76
CA LEU A 426 21.61 7.59 -12.12
C LEU A 426 22.18 8.89 -11.53
N ILE A 427 22.69 8.85 -10.29
CA ILE A 427 23.36 10.01 -9.68
C ILE A 427 24.59 10.42 -10.50
N GLY A 428 25.49 9.49 -10.82
CA GLY A 428 26.68 9.81 -11.63
C GLY A 428 26.37 10.19 -13.08
N LEU A 429 25.24 9.70 -13.62
CA LEU A 429 24.77 10.07 -14.96
C LEU A 429 24.28 11.52 -14.99
N ASN A 430 23.49 11.93 -14.00
CA ASN A 430 22.96 13.29 -13.94
C ASN A 430 23.97 14.31 -13.41
N GLU A 431 24.94 13.86 -12.59
CA GLU A 431 26.04 14.66 -12.05
C GLU A 431 27.40 13.98 -12.32
N PRO A 432 28.02 14.23 -13.49
CA PRO A 432 29.26 13.57 -13.90
C PRO A 432 30.45 13.79 -12.95
N THR A 433 30.48 14.88 -12.18
CA THR A 433 31.59 15.15 -11.23
C THR A 433 31.70 14.08 -10.14
N VAL A 434 30.63 13.34 -9.84
CA VAL A 434 30.64 12.25 -8.85
C VAL A 434 30.81 10.86 -9.47
N ALA A 435 30.90 10.74 -10.80
CA ALA A 435 31.01 9.45 -11.49
C ALA A 435 32.25 8.66 -11.07
N GLN A 436 33.42 9.32 -10.95
CA GLN A 436 34.66 8.66 -10.51
C GLN A 436 34.56 8.12 -9.08
N LYS A 437 33.89 8.86 -8.20
CA LYS A 437 33.64 8.41 -6.82
C LYS A 437 32.76 7.17 -6.79
N ILE A 438 31.75 7.09 -7.67
CA ILE A 438 30.89 5.90 -7.80
C ILE A 438 31.68 4.70 -8.32
N LEU A 439 32.52 4.87 -9.34
CA LEU A 439 33.39 3.80 -9.85
C LEU A 439 34.34 3.26 -8.77
N GLY A 440 34.94 4.15 -7.97
CA GLY A 440 35.77 3.74 -6.82
C GLY A 440 35.00 2.93 -5.78
N LEU A 441 33.73 3.28 -5.52
CA LEU A 441 32.85 2.49 -4.64
C LEU A 441 32.51 1.13 -5.25
N PHE A 442 32.17 1.07 -6.53
CA PHE A 442 31.84 -0.17 -7.22
C PHE A 442 33.03 -1.14 -7.23
N ASN A 443 34.25 -0.65 -7.52
CA ASN A 443 35.47 -1.43 -7.41
C ASN A 443 35.78 -1.91 -5.98
N SER A 444 35.33 -1.17 -4.97
CA SER A 444 35.43 -1.63 -3.57
C SER A 444 34.42 -2.75 -3.29
N TYR A 445 33.23 -2.67 -3.91
CA TYR A 445 32.16 -3.65 -3.75
C TYR A 445 32.33 -4.91 -4.61
N SER A 446 33.02 -4.83 -5.76
CA SER A 446 33.29 -5.99 -6.62
C SER A 446 34.11 -7.08 -5.92
N LYS A 447 34.84 -6.72 -4.85
CA LYS A 447 35.62 -7.64 -4.01
C LYS A 447 34.76 -8.60 -3.19
N TYR A 448 33.47 -8.31 -2.99
CA TYR A 448 32.56 -9.21 -2.30
C TYR A 448 32.02 -10.28 -3.26
N ASN A 449 31.70 -11.45 -2.71
CA ASN A 449 31.15 -12.55 -3.50
C ASN A 449 29.65 -12.36 -3.74
N PHE A 450 29.31 -11.59 -4.77
CA PHE A 450 27.94 -11.31 -5.18
C PHE A 450 27.47 -12.18 -6.35
N SER A 451 26.14 -12.26 -6.53
CA SER A 451 25.56 -12.86 -7.73
C SER A 451 25.96 -12.13 -9.02
N ILE A 452 25.92 -12.85 -10.15
CA ILE A 452 26.23 -12.33 -11.50
C ILE A 452 25.41 -11.05 -11.82
N LYS A 453 24.20 -10.95 -11.26
CA LYS A 453 23.31 -9.78 -11.42
C LYS A 453 23.94 -8.48 -10.95
N PHE A 454 24.76 -8.50 -9.89
CA PHE A 454 25.46 -7.31 -9.40
C PHE A 454 26.84 -7.17 -10.00
N LYS A 455 27.57 -8.27 -10.21
CA LYS A 455 28.93 -8.26 -10.75
C LYS A 455 29.04 -7.47 -12.04
N LYS A 456 28.10 -7.65 -12.97
CA LYS A 456 28.07 -6.90 -14.23
C LYS A 456 28.06 -5.37 -14.06
N TYR A 457 27.55 -4.86 -12.93
CA TYR A 457 27.61 -3.44 -12.59
C TYR A 457 28.86 -3.11 -11.77
N LEU A 458 29.21 -3.94 -10.78
CA LEU A 458 30.27 -3.60 -9.82
C LEU A 458 31.68 -3.74 -10.41
N GLU A 459 31.87 -4.60 -11.40
CA GLU A 459 33.17 -4.86 -12.05
C GLU A 459 33.43 -3.91 -13.24
N GLU A 460 32.42 -3.19 -13.70
CA GLU A 460 32.55 -2.27 -14.83
C GLU A 460 33.28 -0.99 -14.42
N ASN A 461 34.37 -0.69 -15.10
CA ASN A 461 35.25 0.45 -14.83
C ASN A 461 34.95 1.66 -15.73
N ASN A 462 34.08 1.51 -16.72
CA ASN A 462 33.67 2.57 -17.63
C ASN A 462 32.23 3.00 -17.36
N PHE A 463 32.06 4.27 -16.98
CA PHE A 463 30.74 4.81 -16.65
C PHE A 463 29.77 4.81 -17.85
N LYS A 464 30.25 4.98 -19.09
CA LYS A 464 29.38 4.90 -20.28
C LYS A 464 28.87 3.47 -20.50
N CYS A 465 29.69 2.47 -20.20
CA CYS A 465 29.27 1.07 -20.22
C CYS A 465 28.21 0.80 -19.14
N LEU A 466 28.39 1.33 -17.91
CA LEU A 466 27.37 1.23 -16.85
C LEU A 466 26.00 1.78 -17.28
N VAL A 467 25.98 2.92 -17.97
CA VAL A 467 24.75 3.51 -18.49
C VAL A 467 24.10 2.61 -19.54
N THR A 468 24.91 1.98 -20.39
CA THR A 468 24.44 1.03 -21.42
C THR A 468 23.86 -0.24 -20.77
N ILE A 469 24.53 -0.79 -19.76
CA ILE A 469 24.04 -1.94 -18.97
C ILE A 469 22.72 -1.56 -18.30
N LEU A 470 22.65 -0.39 -17.63
CA LEU A 470 21.42 0.10 -17.02
C LEU A 470 20.28 0.24 -18.04
N HIS A 471 20.55 0.82 -19.21
CA HIS A 471 19.55 1.00 -20.27
C HIS A 471 19.01 -0.35 -20.77
N ASN A 472 19.89 -1.31 -21.04
CA ASN A 472 19.53 -2.63 -21.54
C ASN A 472 18.72 -3.41 -20.49
N ASP A 473 19.15 -3.38 -19.24
CA ASP A 473 18.45 -4.03 -18.12
C ASP A 473 17.02 -3.51 -17.91
N LEU A 474 16.81 -2.20 -18.05
CA LEU A 474 15.47 -1.62 -17.94
C LEU A 474 14.58 -2.08 -19.11
N ARG A 475 15.16 -2.25 -20.31
CA ARG A 475 14.46 -2.68 -21.52
C ARG A 475 14.20 -4.18 -21.61
N GLU A 476 15.00 -5.01 -20.93
CA GLU A 476 14.90 -6.47 -20.96
C GLU A 476 13.48 -6.94 -20.59
N ILE A 477 12.83 -6.24 -19.66
CA ILE A 477 11.46 -6.55 -19.20
C ILE A 477 10.38 -5.88 -20.09
N ARG A 478 10.77 -5.10 -21.11
CA ARG A 478 9.90 -4.24 -21.97
C ARG A 478 8.99 -3.24 -21.23
N CYS A 479 9.06 -3.20 -19.90
CA CYS A 479 8.22 -2.36 -19.06
C CYS A 479 8.82 -0.97 -18.77
N ASP A 480 10.12 -0.78 -18.94
CA ASP A 480 10.79 0.49 -18.63
C ASP A 480 11.93 0.82 -19.60
N SER A 481 12.43 2.05 -19.54
CA SER A 481 13.56 2.53 -20.34
C SER A 481 14.13 3.81 -19.75
N LEU A 482 15.42 4.06 -19.91
CA LEU A 482 15.96 5.41 -19.69
C LEU A 482 15.40 6.38 -20.73
N VAL A 483 15.05 7.57 -20.26
CA VAL A 483 14.60 8.69 -21.09
C VAL A 483 15.31 9.97 -20.65
N ILE A 484 15.60 10.83 -21.61
CA ILE A 484 16.13 12.17 -21.36
C ILE A 484 14.98 13.16 -21.47
N VAL A 485 14.56 13.72 -20.34
CA VAL A 485 13.53 14.73 -20.31
C VAL A 485 14.17 16.07 -20.58
N ARG A 486 13.71 16.82 -21.58
CA ARG A 486 14.33 18.08 -22.03
C ARG A 486 13.27 19.17 -22.25
N HIS A 487 13.49 20.35 -21.68
CA HIS A 487 12.69 21.53 -22.01
C HIS A 487 13.11 22.14 -23.35
N GLN A 488 12.16 22.54 -24.20
CA GLN A 488 12.43 23.04 -25.57
C GLN A 488 13.30 24.31 -25.63
N ASN A 489 13.31 25.14 -24.57
CA ASN A 489 14.13 26.37 -24.53
C ASN A 489 15.65 26.15 -24.34
N VAL A 490 16.18 24.95 -24.55
CA VAL A 490 17.59 24.64 -24.32
C VAL A 490 18.28 24.20 -25.60
N SER A 491 19.36 24.91 -25.95
CA SER A 491 20.13 24.74 -27.18
C SER A 491 21.12 23.57 -27.15
N THR A 492 21.61 23.15 -25.98
CA THR A 492 22.59 22.06 -25.84
C THR A 492 22.28 21.13 -24.68
N SER A 493 22.54 19.85 -24.89
CA SER A 493 22.22 18.80 -23.92
C SER A 493 23.46 18.06 -23.49
N LYS A 494 23.64 17.92 -22.17
CA LYS A 494 24.76 17.14 -21.62
C LYS A 494 24.66 15.65 -21.95
N PHE A 495 23.48 15.19 -22.36
CA PHE A 495 23.22 13.79 -22.71
C PHE A 495 23.31 13.49 -24.21
N ALA A 496 23.69 14.43 -25.07
CA ALA A 496 23.78 14.22 -26.52
C ALA A 496 24.61 12.97 -26.90
N CYS A 497 25.68 12.69 -26.15
CA CYS A 497 26.52 11.51 -26.37
C CYS A 497 25.82 10.16 -26.12
N PHE A 498 24.63 10.17 -25.52
CA PHE A 498 23.85 8.97 -25.19
C PHE A 498 22.75 8.64 -26.19
N GLU A 499 22.46 9.53 -27.14
CA GLU A 499 21.51 9.31 -28.25
C GLU A 499 21.80 8.06 -29.04
N LYS A 500 23.08 7.86 -29.35
CA LYS A 500 23.58 6.70 -30.10
C LYS A 500 23.33 5.35 -29.42
N TYR A 501 23.00 5.34 -28.13
CA TYR A 501 22.64 4.12 -27.40
C TYR A 501 21.12 3.88 -27.34
N GLY A 502 20.34 4.64 -28.11
CA GLY A 502 18.88 4.46 -28.21
C GLY A 502 18.07 5.04 -27.05
N ILE A 503 18.69 5.88 -26.21
CA ILE A 503 18.00 6.62 -25.14
C ILE A 503 17.20 7.76 -25.78
N LYS A 504 15.88 7.74 -25.60
CA LYS A 504 14.95 8.68 -26.25
C LYS A 504 14.82 9.99 -25.49
N TYR A 505 14.55 11.07 -26.23
CA TYR A 505 14.14 12.35 -25.64
C TYR A 505 12.64 12.43 -25.40
N LEU A 506 12.30 13.06 -24.29
CA LEU A 506 10.99 13.60 -23.99
C LEU A 506 11.09 15.12 -23.97
N THR A 507 10.82 15.73 -25.11
CA THR A 507 10.80 17.18 -25.27
C THR A 507 9.43 17.75 -24.96
N TYR A 508 9.38 18.83 -24.19
CA TYR A 508 8.14 19.54 -23.87
C TYR A 508 8.40 21.04 -23.75
N SER A 509 7.37 21.85 -24.04
CA SER A 509 7.39 23.31 -23.94
C SER A 509 6.54 23.83 -22.77
N THR A 510 5.53 23.06 -22.35
CA THR A 510 4.60 23.41 -21.27
C THR A 510 4.41 22.24 -20.29
N ILE A 511 3.92 22.52 -19.08
CA ILE A 511 3.58 21.45 -18.11
C ILE A 511 2.47 20.56 -18.68
N GLU A 512 1.52 21.15 -19.40
CA GLU A 512 0.38 20.47 -20.00
C GLU A 512 0.84 19.47 -21.06
N GLU A 513 1.79 19.86 -21.92
CA GLU A 513 2.45 18.94 -22.85
C GLU A 513 3.17 17.83 -22.12
N PHE A 514 3.97 18.17 -21.10
CA PHE A 514 4.69 17.17 -20.31
C PHE A 514 3.73 16.14 -19.69
N ARG A 515 2.63 16.59 -19.06
CA ARG A 515 1.59 15.70 -18.50
C ARG A 515 0.89 14.89 -19.57
N SER A 516 0.61 15.48 -20.74
CA SER A 516 0.03 14.77 -21.87
C SER A 516 0.94 13.65 -22.36
N PHE A 517 2.27 13.89 -22.42
CA PHE A 517 3.25 12.85 -22.71
C PHE A 517 3.18 11.73 -21.67
N LEU A 518 3.27 12.04 -20.38
CA LEU A 518 3.23 11.02 -19.33
C LEU A 518 1.97 10.14 -19.42
N ARG A 519 0.81 10.74 -19.67
CA ARG A 519 -0.46 10.02 -19.88
C ARG A 519 -0.50 9.14 -21.12
N LYS A 520 0.29 9.43 -22.15
CA LYS A 520 0.40 8.59 -23.36
C LYS A 520 1.38 7.43 -23.18
N PHE A 521 2.28 7.51 -22.19
CA PHE A 521 3.30 6.49 -21.92
C PHE A 521 2.91 5.48 -20.84
N GLY A 522 1.93 5.80 -19.98
CA GLY A 522 1.30 4.88 -19.03
C GLY A 522 0.00 4.28 -19.55
#